data_AF-A0A850ELZ8-F1
#
_entry.id   AF-A0A850ELZ8-F1
#
_cell.length_a   1.000
_cell.length_b   1.000
_cell.length_c   1.000
_cell.angle_alpha   90.00
_cell.angle_beta   90.00
_cell.angle_gamma   90.00
#
_symmetry.space_group_name_H-M   'P 1'
#
loop_
_entity.id
_entity.type
_entity.pdbx_description
1 polymer ?
#
loop_
_entity_poly.entity_id
_entity_poly.type
_entity_poly.pdbx_seq_one_letter_code
_entity_poly.pdbx_strand_id
1 'polypeptide(L)'
;MKLKKISVILLAGILTLGISAVTSANGIIHKNSAKPKQVNTLDKGYKLVNGNVYDKYGNLLIAMKNGFTPDGYTLSPNFSVVYGDNTNEETASSLVSSTGTDIFNGTKGVPKITNGTQGAQLGADFSFTSSEPDLYIEYSSGTVNRVNFSLNNITTGQVITWFSNVQAGKSRTYSGAYNSSRSGDTFNVKATGQGGSGNVTLTVKTVPHS
;
A
#
# COMPACT_ATOMS: atom_id res chain seq x y z
N MET A 1 -0.89 -27.83 0.90
CA MET A 1 0.57 -27.67 0.79
C MET A 1 1.05 -26.78 1.95
N LYS A 2 2.21 -27.07 2.53
CA LYS A 2 2.63 -26.60 3.87
C LYS A 2 2.60 -25.07 4.05
N LEU A 3 1.88 -24.61 5.06
CA LEU A 3 1.92 -23.24 5.59
C LEU A 3 3.36 -22.94 6.07
N LYS A 4 4.09 -22.06 5.39
CA LYS A 4 5.44 -21.64 5.83
C LYS A 4 5.32 -20.36 6.65
N LYS A 5 5.72 -20.49 7.92
CA LYS A 5 5.70 -19.46 8.95
C LYS A 5 6.44 -18.20 8.50
N ILE A 6 5.84 -17.05 8.79
CA ILE A 6 6.47 -15.73 8.76
C ILE A 6 7.58 -15.75 9.82
N SER A 7 8.81 -15.43 9.43
CA SER A 7 9.90 -15.20 10.37
C SER A 7 10.47 -13.81 10.12
N VAL A 8 10.06 -12.87 10.96
CA VAL A 8 10.69 -11.56 11.08
C VAL A 8 11.96 -11.78 11.90
N ILE A 9 13.13 -11.74 11.26
CA ILE A 9 14.41 -11.82 11.98
C ILE A 9 14.72 -10.43 12.51
N LEU A 10 14.44 -10.20 13.79
CA LEU A 10 14.76 -8.98 14.51
C LEU A 10 16.20 -9.08 15.02
N LEU A 11 17.16 -8.48 14.32
CA LEU A 11 18.55 -8.43 14.80
C LEU A 11 18.78 -7.11 15.57
N ALA A 12 18.51 -7.14 16.88
CA ALA A 12 18.77 -6.03 17.78
C ALA A 12 20.23 -6.05 18.25
N GLY A 13 21.10 -5.31 17.57
CA GLY A 13 22.46 -5.04 18.01
C GLY A 13 22.52 -3.77 18.85
N ILE A 14 22.86 -3.90 20.13
CA ILE A 14 23.10 -2.79 21.07
C ILE A 14 24.38 -2.06 20.66
N LEU A 15 24.32 -0.75 20.47
CA LEU A 15 25.44 0.14 20.79
C LEU A 15 24.96 1.60 20.99
N THR A 16 25.38 2.16 22.12
CA THR A 16 25.10 3.51 22.65
C THR A 16 25.86 4.63 21.94
N LEU A 17 25.38 5.87 22.17
CA LEU A 17 25.92 7.25 21.94
C LEU A 17 25.05 8.02 20.93
N GLY A 18 24.44 9.17 21.18
CA GLY A 18 24.41 10.11 22.31
C GLY A 18 24.07 11.52 21.78
N ILE A 19 23.20 12.25 22.50
CA ILE A 19 23.02 13.73 22.54
C ILE A 19 22.35 14.33 21.28
N SER A 20 21.27 15.12 21.34
CA SER A 20 21.11 16.37 22.12
C SER A 20 19.68 16.67 22.61
N ALA A 21 19.65 17.18 23.83
CA ALA A 21 18.54 17.89 24.44
C ALA A 21 18.21 19.19 23.70
N VAL A 22 16.95 19.63 23.79
CA VAL A 22 16.59 21.03 23.57
C VAL A 22 15.85 21.52 24.81
N THR A 23 16.61 22.21 25.67
CA THR A 23 16.11 23.11 26.71
C THR A 23 15.48 24.34 26.07
N SER A 24 14.36 24.77 26.64
CA SER A 24 13.60 25.98 26.35
C SER A 24 14.39 27.27 26.57
N ALA A 25 14.32 28.22 25.64
CA ALA A 25 14.44 29.66 25.91
C ALA A 25 13.87 30.49 24.75
N ASN A 26 13.02 31.45 25.09
CA ASN A 26 12.47 32.48 24.21
C ASN A 26 13.58 33.32 23.54
N GLY A 27 13.37 33.66 22.26
CA GLY A 27 14.00 34.86 21.68
C GLY A 27 14.49 34.73 20.25
N ILE A 28 13.69 35.29 19.34
CA ILE A 28 14.10 35.90 18.06
C ILE A 28 14.44 34.94 16.91
N ILE A 29 13.75 35.21 15.80
CA ILE A 29 13.59 34.42 14.58
C ILE A 29 14.88 34.41 13.74
N HIS A 30 15.37 33.20 13.44
CA HIS A 30 15.84 32.87 12.10
C HIS A 30 15.12 31.59 11.66
N LYS A 31 14.06 31.74 10.86
CA LYS A 31 13.42 30.62 10.14
C LYS A 31 14.38 30.11 9.06
N ASN A 32 15.40 29.36 9.46
CA ASN A 32 15.93 28.28 8.64
C ASN A 32 15.11 27.04 8.98
N SER A 33 13.85 27.02 8.53
CA SER A 33 13.12 25.76 8.37
C SER A 33 13.80 25.01 7.24
N ALA A 34 14.96 24.39 7.52
CA ALA A 34 15.56 23.40 6.66
C ALA A 34 14.46 22.38 6.38
N LYS A 35 14.00 22.30 5.13
CA LYS A 35 13.11 21.22 4.70
C LYS A 35 13.74 19.93 5.23
N PRO A 36 13.01 19.09 5.99
CA PRO A 36 13.57 17.87 6.52
C PRO A 36 14.23 17.13 5.36
N LYS A 37 15.55 16.93 5.46
CA LYS A 37 16.37 16.35 4.41
C LYS A 37 15.73 15.02 4.06
N GLN A 38 15.18 14.90 2.85
CA GLN A 38 14.46 13.71 2.43
C GLN A 38 15.47 12.56 2.42
N VAL A 39 15.40 11.67 3.41
CA VAL A 39 16.32 10.54 3.51
C VAL A 39 15.90 9.52 2.46
N ASN A 40 16.66 9.41 1.38
CA ASN A 40 16.45 8.35 0.39
C ASN A 40 16.79 7.00 1.06
N THR A 41 15.76 6.18 1.25
CA THR A 41 15.82 4.90 1.97
C THR A 41 15.50 3.71 1.05
N LEU A 42 15.28 3.99 -0.25
CA LEU A 42 14.88 3.00 -1.24
C LEU A 42 15.87 1.84 -1.38
N ASP A 43 17.17 2.15 -1.32
CA ASP A 43 18.25 1.14 -1.40
C ASP A 43 18.24 0.20 -0.18
N LYS A 44 17.58 0.60 0.91
CA LYS A 44 17.36 -0.20 2.12
C LYS A 44 16.01 -0.91 2.11
N GLY A 45 15.24 -0.82 1.02
CA GLY A 45 13.96 -1.49 0.84
C GLY A 45 12.75 -0.77 1.47
N TYR A 46 12.91 0.46 1.96
CA TYR A 46 11.84 1.21 2.61
C TYR A 46 11.82 2.70 2.21
N LYS A 47 10.78 3.42 2.64
CA LYS A 47 10.59 4.85 2.48
C LYS A 47 10.15 5.43 3.82
N LEU A 48 10.64 6.62 4.16
CA LEU A 48 10.10 7.40 5.28
C LEU A 48 9.06 8.40 4.76
N VAL A 49 7.82 8.25 5.20
CA VAL A 49 6.74 9.20 4.88
C VAL A 49 6.10 9.66 6.18
N ASN A 50 6.14 10.98 6.43
CA ASN A 50 5.66 11.61 7.67
C ASN A 50 6.20 10.92 8.94
N GLY A 51 7.49 10.55 8.90
CA GLY A 51 8.20 9.90 9.99
C GLY A 51 8.01 8.38 10.08
N ASN A 52 7.14 7.76 9.27
CA ASN A 52 6.81 6.34 9.38
C ASN A 52 7.54 5.51 8.35
N VAL A 53 7.76 4.24 8.67
CA VAL A 53 8.43 3.31 7.78
C VAL A 53 7.39 2.67 6.90
N TYR A 54 7.46 3.01 5.61
CA TYR A 54 6.73 2.32 4.56
C TYR A 54 7.70 1.46 3.79
N ASP A 55 7.21 0.36 3.28
CA ASP A 55 7.93 -0.53 2.40
C ASP A 55 8.10 0.13 1.01
N LYS A 56 8.91 -0.45 0.09
CA LYS A 56 9.12 0.18 -1.24
C LYS A 56 7.84 0.29 -2.07
N TYR A 57 6.86 -0.57 -1.78
CA TYR A 57 5.55 -0.65 -2.37
C TYR A 57 4.51 0.24 -1.66
N GLY A 58 4.89 1.01 -0.64
CA GLY A 58 3.98 1.92 0.04
C GLY A 58 3.19 1.31 1.21
N ASN A 59 3.46 0.06 1.60
CA ASN A 59 2.81 -0.56 2.76
C ASN A 59 3.39 -0.04 4.07
N LEU A 60 2.54 0.33 5.03
CA LEU A 60 3.03 0.69 6.35
C LEU A 60 3.66 -0.54 7.04
N LEU A 61 4.93 -0.43 7.42
CA LEU A 61 5.62 -1.45 8.19
C LEU A 61 5.68 -1.09 9.67
N ILE A 62 6.01 0.17 9.95
CA ILE A 62 6.16 0.66 11.32
C ILE A 62 5.52 2.04 11.42
N ALA A 63 4.46 2.10 12.22
CA ALA A 63 3.88 3.37 12.62
C ALA A 63 4.78 4.06 13.64
N MET A 64 5.41 5.16 13.25
CA MET A 64 6.26 5.92 14.16
C MET A 64 5.48 7.09 14.75
N LYS A 65 5.76 7.41 16.01
CA LYS A 65 5.18 8.55 16.74
C LYS A 65 6.32 9.44 17.22
N ASN A 66 6.36 10.67 16.74
CA ASN A 66 7.41 11.65 17.07
C ASN A 66 8.84 11.14 16.84
N GLY A 67 9.05 10.32 15.79
CA GLY A 67 10.36 9.74 15.48
C GLY A 67 10.69 8.46 16.26
N PHE A 68 9.76 7.94 17.06
CA PHE A 68 9.92 6.68 17.81
C PHE A 68 9.02 5.57 17.26
N THR A 69 9.50 4.34 17.29
CA THR A 69 8.75 3.11 17.05
C THR A 69 7.78 2.83 18.20
N PRO A 70 6.78 1.92 18.04
CA PRO A 70 5.78 1.65 19.07
C PRO A 70 6.34 1.19 20.43
N ASP A 71 7.52 0.58 20.42
CA ASP A 71 8.29 0.14 21.58
C ASP A 71 9.20 1.23 22.17
N GLY A 72 9.13 2.47 21.65
CA GLY A 72 9.78 3.65 22.22
C GLY A 72 11.22 3.90 21.76
N TYR A 73 11.71 3.16 20.76
CA TYR A 73 13.06 3.32 20.22
C TYR A 73 13.08 4.15 18.93
N THR A 74 14.25 4.63 18.53
CA THR A 74 14.41 5.23 17.19
C THR A 74 14.71 4.14 16.16
N LEU A 75 14.46 4.43 14.89
CA LEU A 75 14.80 3.50 13.81
C LEU A 75 16.33 3.37 13.71
N SER A 76 16.83 2.12 13.72
CA SER A 76 18.27 1.87 13.54
C SER A 76 18.77 2.45 12.21
N PRO A 77 19.94 3.12 12.17
CA PRO A 77 20.55 3.59 10.92
C PRO A 77 20.80 2.46 9.89
N ASN A 78 20.96 1.22 10.37
CA ASN A 78 21.20 0.03 9.57
C ASN A 78 19.93 -0.79 9.30
N PHE A 79 18.76 -0.27 9.66
CA PHE A 79 17.49 -0.90 9.34
C PHE A 79 17.36 -1.10 7.83
N SER A 80 16.93 -2.29 7.42
CA SER A 80 16.63 -2.63 6.03
C SER A 80 15.44 -3.59 5.97
N VAL A 81 14.71 -3.54 4.86
CA VAL A 81 13.55 -4.38 4.59
C VAL A 81 13.90 -5.28 3.42
N VAL A 82 13.83 -6.59 3.64
CA VAL A 82 14.10 -7.61 2.61
C VAL A 82 12.80 -8.36 2.35
N TYR A 83 12.48 -8.55 1.07
CA TYR A 83 11.30 -9.30 0.63
C TYR A 83 11.73 -10.66 0.10
N GLY A 84 10.97 -11.70 0.44
CA GLY A 84 10.94 -12.91 -0.38
C GLY A 84 10.20 -12.64 -1.70
N ASP A 85 10.50 -13.40 -2.74
CA ASP A 85 9.76 -13.33 -4.00
C ASP A 85 8.32 -13.82 -3.78
N ASN A 86 7.37 -12.89 -3.81
CA ASN A 86 5.95 -13.15 -3.62
C ASN A 86 5.20 -12.93 -4.94
N THR A 87 5.43 -13.77 -5.94
CA THR A 87 4.54 -13.83 -7.11
C THR A 87 3.30 -14.62 -6.73
N ASN A 88 2.27 -13.95 -6.19
CA ASN A 88 0.96 -14.59 -6.02
C ASN A 88 0.39 -14.94 -7.40
N GLU A 89 -0.03 -16.19 -7.55
CA GLU A 89 -0.54 -16.78 -8.79
C GLU A 89 -1.92 -16.22 -9.17
N GLU A 90 -2.20 -16.28 -10.47
CA GLU A 90 -3.53 -16.15 -11.06
C GLU A 90 -4.46 -17.25 -10.57
N THR A 91 -5.39 -16.95 -9.66
CA THR A 91 -6.44 -17.92 -9.36
C THR A 91 -7.46 -17.93 -10.51
N ALA A 92 -7.66 -19.10 -11.11
CA ALA A 92 -8.77 -19.33 -12.02
C ALA A 92 -10.08 -19.17 -11.24
N SER A 93 -11.03 -18.45 -11.85
CA SER A 93 -12.29 -18.06 -11.22
C SER A 93 -13.00 -19.26 -10.56
N SER A 94 -13.23 -19.16 -9.26
CA SER A 94 -14.19 -20.00 -8.56
C SER A 94 -14.76 -19.21 -7.39
N LEU A 95 -16.03 -18.83 -7.55
CA LEU A 95 -16.92 -18.18 -6.59
C LEU A 95 -16.44 -16.86 -5.97
N VAL A 96 -17.07 -15.78 -6.42
CA VAL A 96 -17.16 -14.52 -5.69
C VAL A 96 -17.64 -14.86 -4.28
N SER A 97 -16.76 -14.73 -3.29
CA SER A 97 -17.18 -14.75 -1.90
C SER A 97 -18.22 -13.63 -1.74
N SER A 98 -19.46 -13.98 -1.43
CA SER A 98 -20.51 -13.00 -1.13
C SER A 98 -20.25 -12.25 0.18
N THR A 99 -19.17 -12.60 0.89
CA THR A 99 -18.74 -11.98 2.13
C THR A 99 -17.71 -10.89 1.81
N GLY A 100 -18.15 -9.63 1.86
CA GLY A 100 -17.30 -8.46 1.65
C GLY A 100 -18.13 -7.24 1.28
N THR A 101 -17.58 -6.06 1.52
CA THR A 101 -18.23 -4.79 1.19
C THR A 101 -17.87 -4.37 -0.24
N ASP A 102 -18.90 -4.12 -1.06
CA ASP A 102 -18.71 -3.64 -2.43
C ASP A 102 -18.19 -2.19 -2.44
N ILE A 103 -17.05 -1.98 -3.09
CA ILE A 103 -16.52 -0.64 -3.40
C ILE A 103 -17.03 -0.19 -4.77
N PHE A 104 -17.00 -1.11 -5.74
CA PHE A 104 -17.46 -0.85 -7.10
C PHE A 104 -17.95 -2.16 -7.74
N ASN A 105 -19.10 -2.09 -8.41
CA ASN A 105 -19.60 -3.17 -9.24
C ASN A 105 -20.32 -2.56 -10.45
N GLY A 106 -19.75 -2.75 -11.65
CA GLY A 106 -20.35 -2.27 -12.88
C GLY A 106 -19.34 -1.96 -13.99
N THR A 107 -19.77 -1.20 -14.98
CA THR A 107 -18.96 -0.85 -16.16
C THR A 107 -18.34 0.53 -16.01
N LYS A 108 -17.04 0.65 -16.31
CA LYS A 108 -16.29 1.90 -16.29
C LYS A 108 -15.47 2.06 -17.57
N GLY A 109 -15.45 3.27 -18.12
CA GLY A 109 -14.48 3.65 -19.14
C GLY A 109 -13.10 3.85 -18.52
N VAL A 110 -12.10 3.12 -19.00
CA VAL A 110 -10.71 3.20 -18.53
C VAL A 110 -9.81 3.82 -19.61
N PRO A 111 -8.91 4.76 -19.23
CA PRO A 111 -7.93 5.31 -20.15
C PRO A 111 -6.77 4.34 -20.39
N LYS A 112 -6.01 4.56 -21.47
CA LYS A 112 -4.75 3.85 -21.75
C LYS A 112 -3.62 4.49 -20.94
N ILE A 113 -3.15 3.85 -19.88
CA ILE A 113 -1.99 4.31 -19.12
C ILE A 113 -1.17 3.12 -18.58
N THR A 114 0.13 3.30 -18.42
CA THR A 114 1.11 2.27 -18.04
C THR A 114 1.71 2.46 -16.63
N ASN A 115 1.19 3.36 -15.78
CA ASN A 115 1.68 3.58 -14.42
C ASN A 115 0.54 3.68 -13.38
N GLY A 116 0.87 3.48 -12.10
CA GLY A 116 -0.09 3.27 -11.02
C GLY A 116 -0.70 4.48 -10.34
N THR A 117 -0.33 5.71 -10.71
CA THR A 117 -0.88 6.93 -10.08
C THR A 117 -2.06 7.52 -10.85
N GLN A 118 -2.24 7.10 -12.10
CA GLN A 118 -3.23 7.62 -13.05
C GLN A 118 -4.27 6.55 -13.38
N GLY A 119 -5.46 6.97 -13.80
CA GLY A 119 -6.53 6.05 -14.22
C GLY A 119 -7.93 6.49 -13.81
N ALA A 120 -8.91 5.69 -14.18
CA ALA A 120 -10.29 5.88 -13.76
C ALA A 120 -10.47 5.35 -12.33
N GLN A 121 -10.89 6.21 -11.41
CA GLN A 121 -11.24 5.78 -10.06
C GLN A 121 -12.48 4.89 -10.08
N LEU A 122 -12.41 3.80 -9.31
CA LEU A 122 -13.47 2.81 -9.12
C LEU A 122 -14.10 3.03 -7.75
N GLY A 123 -15.38 3.38 -7.74
CA GLY A 123 -16.12 3.61 -6.50
C GLY A 123 -15.71 4.87 -5.75
N ALA A 124 -16.27 5.00 -4.56
CA ALA A 124 -15.89 6.04 -3.60
C ALA A 124 -14.58 5.66 -2.90
N ASP A 125 -14.00 6.64 -2.22
CA ASP A 125 -12.89 6.41 -1.30
C ASP A 125 -13.37 5.55 -0.11
N PHE A 126 -12.50 4.67 0.40
CA PHE A 126 -12.86 3.71 1.44
C PHE A 126 -11.73 3.49 2.44
N SER A 127 -12.01 2.78 3.53
CA SER A 127 -11.00 2.38 4.53
C SER A 127 -11.07 0.88 4.76
N PHE A 128 -9.93 0.25 5.03
CA PHE A 128 -9.90 -1.14 5.46
C PHE A 128 -10.28 -1.26 6.94
N THR A 129 -10.86 -2.40 7.30
CA THR A 129 -11.17 -2.76 8.69
C THR A 129 -10.47 -4.06 9.05
N SER A 130 -10.31 -4.35 10.34
CA SER A 130 -9.76 -5.63 10.79
C SER A 130 -10.62 -6.83 10.38
N SER A 131 -11.94 -6.64 10.18
CA SER A 131 -12.87 -7.67 9.70
C SER A 131 -12.86 -7.85 8.18
N GLU A 132 -12.43 -6.84 7.42
CA GLU A 132 -12.27 -6.91 5.97
C GLU A 132 -10.90 -6.35 5.56
N PRO A 133 -9.82 -7.08 5.86
CA PRO A 133 -8.47 -6.54 5.74
C PRO A 133 -7.87 -6.61 4.34
N ASP A 134 -8.55 -7.27 3.40
CA ASP A 134 -8.02 -7.62 2.09
C ASP A 134 -8.81 -6.93 0.98
N LEU A 135 -8.17 -6.70 -0.17
CA LEU A 135 -8.81 -6.13 -1.37
C LEU A 135 -9.00 -7.22 -2.42
N TYR A 136 -10.23 -7.43 -2.85
CA TYR A 136 -10.58 -8.25 -4.01
C TYR A 136 -10.84 -7.37 -5.23
N ILE A 137 -10.29 -7.75 -6.36
CA ILE A 137 -10.60 -7.15 -7.67
C ILE A 137 -10.90 -8.23 -8.70
N GLU A 138 -11.85 -7.94 -9.58
CA GLU A 138 -12.20 -8.78 -10.72
C GLU A 138 -12.34 -7.93 -11.97
N TYR A 139 -11.75 -8.41 -13.06
CA TYR A 139 -12.06 -7.94 -14.40
C TYR A 139 -12.93 -8.98 -15.10
N SER A 140 -14.25 -8.78 -15.13
CA SER A 140 -15.18 -9.79 -15.63
C SER A 140 -15.21 -9.82 -17.17
N SER A 141 -15.36 -8.66 -17.82
CA SER A 141 -15.45 -8.56 -19.29
C SER A 141 -15.26 -7.13 -19.80
N GLY A 142 -14.92 -6.93 -21.08
CA GLY A 142 -14.84 -5.60 -21.68
C GLY A 142 -14.13 -5.56 -23.02
N THR A 143 -13.92 -4.36 -23.55
CA THR A 143 -13.28 -4.14 -24.86
C THR A 143 -11.76 -4.07 -24.80
N VAL A 144 -11.18 -4.05 -23.60
CA VAL A 144 -9.74 -3.93 -23.38
C VAL A 144 -9.17 -5.29 -22.99
N ASN A 145 -8.21 -5.82 -23.75
CA ASN A 145 -7.69 -7.18 -23.50
C ASN A 145 -7.15 -7.40 -22.07
N ARG A 146 -6.58 -6.36 -21.46
CA ARG A 146 -5.95 -6.42 -20.14
C ARG A 146 -6.15 -5.11 -19.38
N VAL A 147 -6.37 -5.20 -18.07
CA VAL A 147 -6.55 -4.07 -17.17
C VAL A 147 -5.45 -4.08 -16.11
N ASN A 148 -4.91 -2.90 -15.80
CA ASN A 148 -4.08 -2.71 -14.62
C ASN A 148 -4.86 -1.99 -13.53
N PHE A 149 -4.60 -2.35 -12.29
CA PHE A 149 -5.22 -1.74 -11.11
C PHE A 149 -4.17 -1.22 -10.16
N SER A 150 -4.45 -0.07 -9.56
CA SER A 150 -3.69 0.47 -8.43
C SER A 150 -4.58 0.55 -7.21
N LEU A 151 -4.07 0.11 -6.06
CA LEU A 151 -4.58 0.53 -4.76
C LEU A 151 -3.73 1.71 -4.29
N ASN A 152 -4.36 2.83 -3.96
CA ASN A 152 -3.66 4.03 -3.52
C ASN A 152 -4.11 4.39 -2.10
N ASN A 153 -3.17 4.76 -1.25
CA ASN A 153 -3.44 5.42 0.02
C ASN A 153 -3.45 6.93 -0.25
N ILE A 154 -4.63 7.52 -0.23
CA ILE A 154 -4.87 8.93 -0.56
C ILE A 154 -4.29 9.83 0.53
N THR A 155 -4.38 9.40 1.79
CA THR A 155 -3.86 10.13 2.95
C THR A 155 -2.34 10.36 2.85
N THR A 156 -1.60 9.41 2.28
CA THR A 156 -0.14 9.48 2.11
C THR A 156 0.33 9.80 0.69
N GLY A 157 -0.59 9.78 -0.29
CA GLY A 157 -0.28 9.95 -1.72
C GLY A 157 0.54 8.81 -2.32
N GLN A 158 0.55 7.61 -1.72
CA GLN A 158 1.32 6.46 -2.18
C GLN A 158 0.46 5.44 -2.94
N VAL A 159 1.07 4.81 -3.95
CA VAL A 159 0.55 3.57 -4.54
C VAL A 159 1.01 2.43 -3.62
N ILE A 160 0.05 1.63 -3.16
CA ILE A 160 0.24 0.51 -2.21
C ILE A 160 0.48 -0.81 -2.95
N THR A 161 -0.28 -1.04 -4.02
CA THR A 161 -0.07 -2.20 -4.88
C THR A 161 -0.47 -1.89 -6.30
N TRP A 162 0.17 -2.59 -7.23
CA TRP A 162 -0.08 -2.52 -8.66
C TRP A 162 -0.31 -3.92 -9.20
N PHE A 163 -1.52 -4.17 -9.67
CA PHE A 163 -1.88 -5.40 -10.37
C PHE A 163 -1.80 -5.14 -11.86
N SER A 164 -0.76 -5.62 -12.51
CA SER A 164 -0.63 -5.50 -13.96
C SER A 164 -1.32 -6.64 -14.70
N ASN A 165 -1.78 -6.35 -15.92
CA ASN A 165 -2.12 -7.35 -16.94
C ASN A 165 -3.30 -8.29 -16.56
N VAL A 166 -4.23 -7.86 -15.71
CA VAL A 166 -5.38 -8.68 -15.33
C VAL A 166 -6.25 -8.90 -16.58
N GLN A 167 -6.54 -10.15 -16.89
CA GLN A 167 -7.32 -10.55 -18.07
C GLN A 167 -8.81 -10.63 -17.75
N ALA A 168 -9.66 -10.57 -18.78
CA ALA A 168 -11.10 -10.77 -18.61
C ALA A 168 -11.40 -12.16 -18.03
N GLY A 169 -12.37 -12.23 -17.12
CA GLY A 169 -12.72 -13.42 -16.35
C GLY A 169 -11.73 -13.79 -15.24
N LYS A 170 -10.79 -12.91 -14.89
CA LYS A 170 -9.78 -13.15 -13.84
C LYS A 170 -9.94 -12.18 -12.67
N SER A 171 -9.51 -12.64 -11.50
CA SER A 171 -9.47 -11.86 -10.27
C SER A 171 -8.09 -11.83 -9.64
N ARG A 172 -7.92 -10.91 -8.67
CA ARG A 172 -6.76 -10.81 -7.79
C ARG A 172 -7.24 -10.45 -6.39
N THR A 173 -6.52 -10.94 -5.40
CA THR A 173 -6.65 -10.51 -4.01
C THR A 173 -5.33 -9.94 -3.53
N TYR A 174 -5.37 -8.75 -2.92
CA TYR A 174 -4.27 -8.23 -2.13
C TYR A 174 -4.55 -8.47 -0.66
N SER A 175 -3.83 -9.45 -0.10
CA SER A 175 -3.94 -9.78 1.32
C SER A 175 -3.10 -8.84 2.19
N GLY A 176 -3.63 -8.48 3.35
CA GLY A 176 -2.93 -7.64 4.33
C GLY A 176 -2.93 -6.15 4.00
N ALA A 177 -3.89 -5.68 3.20
CA ALA A 177 -4.05 -4.26 2.89
C ALA A 177 -4.29 -3.43 4.16
N TYR A 178 -5.05 -3.97 5.12
CA TYR A 178 -5.26 -3.36 6.44
C TYR A 178 -3.98 -3.20 7.27
N ASN A 179 -3.05 -4.17 7.22
CA ASN A 179 -1.77 -4.06 7.93
C ASN A 179 -0.92 -2.89 7.39
N SER A 180 -1.22 -2.47 6.17
CA SER A 180 -0.60 -1.35 5.48
C SER A 180 -1.30 -0.02 5.75
N SER A 181 -2.31 0.00 6.63
CA SER A 181 -3.18 1.14 6.91
C SER A 181 -3.06 1.63 8.36
N ARG A 182 -3.26 2.93 8.54
CA ARG A 182 -3.47 3.56 9.85
C ARG A 182 -4.95 3.75 10.11
N SER A 183 -5.28 3.93 11.40
CA SER A 183 -6.56 4.52 11.77
C SER A 183 -6.72 5.88 11.07
N GLY A 184 -7.75 6.01 10.23
CA GLY A 184 -8.03 7.22 9.46
C GLY A 184 -7.34 7.29 8.09
N ASP A 185 -6.63 6.25 7.66
CA ASP A 185 -6.18 6.17 6.27
C ASP A 185 -7.36 5.92 5.32
N THR A 186 -7.33 6.61 4.19
CA THR A 186 -8.33 6.53 3.14
C THR A 186 -7.68 6.04 1.86
N PHE A 187 -8.36 5.16 1.14
CA PHE A 187 -7.88 4.46 -0.03
C PHE A 187 -8.80 4.65 -1.23
N ASN A 188 -8.25 4.52 -2.44
CA ASN A 188 -9.04 4.29 -3.65
C ASN A 188 -8.38 3.25 -4.55
N VAL A 189 -9.19 2.70 -5.44
CA VAL A 189 -8.72 1.86 -6.54
C VAL A 189 -8.86 2.63 -7.84
N LYS A 190 -7.83 2.58 -8.70
CA LYS A 190 -7.92 3.08 -10.08
C LYS A 190 -7.62 1.98 -11.07
N ALA A 191 -8.32 2.00 -12.19
CA ALA A 191 -8.10 1.09 -13.32
C ALA A 191 -7.63 1.82 -14.58
N THR A 192 -6.80 1.11 -15.35
CA THR A 192 -6.28 1.55 -16.65
C THR A 192 -6.29 0.39 -17.63
N GLY A 193 -6.51 0.70 -18.90
CA GLY A 193 -6.41 -0.30 -19.96
C GLY A 193 -4.97 -0.46 -20.43
N GLN A 194 -4.50 -1.71 -20.52
CA GLN A 194 -3.20 -2.00 -21.08
C GLN A 194 -3.31 -2.07 -22.61
N GLY A 195 -2.48 -1.26 -23.29
CA GLY A 195 -2.43 -1.23 -24.76
C GLY A 195 -3.51 -0.35 -25.41
N GLY A 196 -4.66 -0.14 -24.76
CA GLY A 196 -5.75 0.68 -25.27
C GLY A 196 -6.71 1.17 -24.17
N SER A 197 -7.53 2.17 -24.50
CA SER A 197 -8.65 2.62 -23.67
C SER A 197 -9.93 1.90 -24.08
N GLY A 198 -10.91 1.81 -23.18
CA GLY A 198 -12.19 1.19 -23.49
C GLY A 198 -13.07 1.00 -22.27
N ASN A 199 -14.19 0.28 -22.46
CA ASN A 199 -15.11 -0.02 -21.36
C ASN A 199 -14.81 -1.40 -20.78
N VAL A 200 -14.81 -1.48 -19.45
CA VAL A 200 -14.55 -2.71 -18.70
C VAL A 200 -15.58 -2.86 -17.58
N THR A 201 -16.07 -4.08 -17.38
CA THR A 201 -16.95 -4.47 -16.29
C THR A 201 -16.11 -5.08 -15.18
N LEU A 202 -16.19 -4.48 -13.99
CA LEU A 202 -15.30 -4.72 -12.87
C LEU A 202 -16.09 -4.93 -11.58
N THR A 203 -15.51 -5.72 -10.68
CA THR A 203 -15.93 -5.79 -9.28
C THR A 203 -14.73 -5.51 -8.39
N VAL A 204 -14.93 -4.67 -7.36
CA VAL A 204 -13.93 -4.31 -6.35
C VAL A 204 -14.60 -4.39 -4.99
N LYS A 205 -13.99 -5.12 -4.06
CA LYS A 205 -14.52 -5.32 -2.70
C LYS A 205 -13.43 -5.30 -1.66
N THR A 206 -13.75 -4.86 -0.45
CA THR A 206 -13.02 -5.30 0.75
C THR A 206 -13.58 -6.64 1.19
N VAL A 207 -12.71 -7.58 1.59
CA VAL A 207 -13.12 -8.94 1.97
C VAL A 207 -12.45 -9.37 3.27
N PRO A 208 -13.08 -10.27 4.06
CA PRO A 208 -12.44 -10.91 5.19
C PRO A 208 -11.19 -11.68 4.77
N HIS A 209 -10.23 -11.83 5.70
CA HIS A 209 -9.06 -12.66 5.46
C HIS A 209 -9.46 -14.14 5.37
N SER A 210 -9.03 -14.82 4.31
CA SER A 210 -9.28 -16.25 4.05
C SER A 210 -8.20 -17.15 4.61
#